data_AF-A0A7M2X2R2-F1
#
_entry.id   AF-A0A7M2X2R2-F1
#
_cell.length_a   1.000
_cell.length_b   1.000
_cell.length_c   1.000
_cell.angle_alpha   90.00
_cell.angle_beta   90.00
_cell.angle_gamma   90.00
#
_symmetry.space_group_name_H-M   'P 1'
#
loop_
_entity.id
_entity.type
_entity.pdbx_description
1 polymer ?
#
loop_
_entity_poly.entity_id
_entity_poly.type
_entity_poly.pdbx_seq_one_letter_code
_entity_poly.pdbx_strand_id
1 'polypeptide(L)'
;MKTSYAVRVKRWRRSMSGCAWRTDYESGRSINWIEAPMPRTPISLAIFLHEVGHHAVGFQRYKRRCEEEYHVWLWAIEKMRELGIEPDERVLRRFDLSMRYAVGKALRRGVKNLPESLMQFAPPEAASPEAASPAA
;
A
#
# COMPACT_ATOMS: atom_id res chain seq x y z
N MET A 1 9.77 6.94 -23.90
CA MET A 1 10.02 5.48 -23.80
C MET A 1 9.21 4.95 -22.62
N LYS A 2 8.16 4.14 -22.86
CA LYS A 2 7.34 3.55 -21.78
C LYS A 2 8.07 2.34 -21.22
N THR A 3 8.98 2.56 -20.27
CA THR A 3 9.54 1.48 -19.45
C THR A 3 8.44 1.04 -18.48
N SER A 4 7.46 0.30 -18.99
CA SER A 4 6.42 -0.32 -18.19
C SER A 4 7.10 -1.23 -17.17
N TYR A 5 6.66 -1.20 -15.91
CA TYR A 5 7.29 -1.81 -14.71
C TYR A 5 7.58 -3.33 -14.75
N ALA A 6 7.47 -3.97 -15.93
CA ALA A 6 7.77 -5.37 -16.23
C ALA A 6 7.07 -6.37 -15.29
N VAL A 7 5.86 -6.02 -14.88
CA VAL A 7 5.04 -6.82 -13.95
C VAL A 7 4.33 -7.93 -14.71
N ARG A 8 4.32 -9.13 -14.13
CA ARG A 8 3.57 -10.30 -14.60
C ARG A 8 2.48 -10.66 -13.60
N VAL A 9 1.27 -10.90 -14.10
CA VAL A 9 0.17 -11.41 -13.26
C VAL A 9 0.30 -12.92 -13.15
N LYS A 10 0.54 -13.44 -11.94
CA LYS A 10 0.54 -14.88 -11.68
C LYS A 10 -0.88 -15.43 -11.55
N ARG A 11 -1.77 -14.69 -10.89
CA ARG A 11 -3.15 -15.10 -10.64
C ARG A 11 -4.09 -13.92 -10.48
N TRP A 12 -5.27 -14.03 -11.10
CA TRP A 12 -6.41 -13.17 -10.80
C TRP A 12 -7.16 -13.68 -9.56
N ARG A 13 -7.21 -12.88 -8.51
CA ARG A 13 -7.86 -13.22 -7.23
C ARG A 13 -9.37 -12.97 -7.33
N ARG A 14 -10.14 -13.81 -6.63
CA ARG A 14 -11.60 -13.58 -6.43
C ARG A 14 -11.86 -12.58 -5.29
N SER A 15 -10.92 -12.42 -4.37
CA SER A 15 -10.99 -11.48 -3.25
C SER A 15 -10.50 -10.08 -3.66
N MET A 16 -10.93 -9.05 -2.92
CA MET A 16 -10.46 -7.66 -3.05
C MET A 16 -9.15 -7.43 -2.30
N SER A 17 -8.16 -8.26 -2.59
CA SER A 17 -6.81 -8.21 -2.04
C SER A 17 -5.80 -8.67 -3.08
N GLY A 18 -4.55 -8.25 -2.92
CA GLY A 18 -3.44 -8.68 -3.77
C GLY A 18 -2.17 -8.96 -3.00
N CYS A 19 -1.13 -9.34 -3.74
CA CYS A 19 0.24 -9.36 -3.25
C CYS A 19 1.23 -9.18 -4.41
N ALA A 20 2.33 -8.49 -4.14
CA ALA A 20 3.43 -8.28 -5.06
C ALA A 20 4.73 -8.86 -4.48
N TRP A 21 5.54 -9.50 -5.34
CA TRP A 21 6.88 -9.96 -4.96
C TRP A 21 7.80 -10.03 -6.17
N ARG A 22 9.11 -10.04 -5.92
CA ARG A 22 10.15 -10.25 -6.93
C ARG A 22 10.79 -11.62 -6.73
N THR A 23 11.11 -12.29 -7.84
CA THR A 23 11.91 -13.51 -7.84
C THR A 23 13.21 -13.23 -8.60
N ASP A 24 14.33 -13.32 -7.90
CA ASP A 24 15.67 -13.17 -8.45
C ASP A 24 16.24 -14.57 -8.73
N TYR A 25 16.83 -14.73 -9.91
CA TYR A 25 17.45 -15.97 -10.36
C TYR A 25 18.98 -15.82 -10.32
N GLU A 26 19.70 -16.95 -10.15
CA GLU A 26 21.18 -16.97 -10.11
C GLU A 26 21.82 -16.35 -11.37
N SER A 27 21.12 -16.39 -12.50
CA SER A 27 21.54 -15.77 -13.76
C SER A 27 21.48 -14.23 -13.77
N GLY A 28 21.12 -13.59 -12.65
CA GLY A 28 20.96 -12.13 -12.54
C GLY A 28 19.64 -11.62 -13.12
N ARG A 29 18.77 -12.51 -13.62
CA ARG A 29 17.43 -12.15 -14.07
C ARG A 29 16.50 -11.95 -12.88
N SER A 30 15.67 -10.92 -12.92
CA SER A 30 14.55 -10.73 -11.97
C SER A 30 13.20 -10.81 -12.68
N ILE A 31 12.20 -11.38 -12.02
CA ILE A 31 10.81 -11.35 -12.47
C ILE A 31 9.94 -10.72 -11.39
N ASN A 32 9.19 -9.68 -11.77
CA ASN A 32 8.22 -9.00 -10.94
C ASN A 32 6.85 -9.68 -11.07
N TRP A 33 6.33 -10.23 -9.98
CA TRP A 33 5.04 -10.91 -9.95
C TRP A 33 4.02 -10.14 -9.14
N ILE A 34 2.76 -10.26 -9.55
CA ILE A 34 1.60 -9.85 -8.75
C ILE A 34 0.50 -10.92 -8.77
N GLU A 35 -0.30 -10.93 -7.72
CA GLU A 35 -1.66 -11.45 -7.74
C GLU A 35 -2.61 -10.33 -7.31
N ALA A 36 -3.73 -10.15 -8.00
CA ALA A 36 -4.66 -9.06 -7.76
C ALA A 36 -6.06 -9.42 -8.29
N PRO A 37 -7.14 -8.75 -7.85
CA PRO A 37 -8.41 -8.84 -8.55
C PRO A 37 -8.28 -8.34 -10.00
N MET A 38 -9.09 -8.88 -10.91
CA MET A 38 -9.18 -8.36 -12.28
C MET A 38 -9.77 -6.94 -12.24
N PRO A 39 -9.13 -5.93 -12.86
CA PRO A 39 -9.51 -4.52 -12.75
C PRO A 39 -10.74 -4.21 -13.60
N ARG A 40 -11.93 -4.53 -13.09
CA ARG A 40 -13.23 -4.32 -13.77
C ARG A 40 -14.03 -3.16 -13.19
N THR A 41 -13.61 -2.63 -12.06
CA THR A 41 -14.28 -1.56 -11.29
C THR A 41 -13.21 -0.64 -10.70
N PRO A 42 -13.53 0.61 -10.32
CA PRO A 42 -12.56 1.52 -9.72
C PRO A 42 -11.81 0.91 -8.52
N ILE A 43 -12.52 0.21 -7.62
CA ILE A 43 -11.89 -0.44 -6.46
C ILE A 43 -10.97 -1.61 -6.85
N SER A 44 -11.36 -2.44 -7.82
CA SER A 44 -10.49 -3.55 -8.27
C SER A 44 -9.29 -3.04 -9.06
N LEU A 45 -9.45 -1.95 -9.82
CA LEU A 45 -8.36 -1.22 -10.45
C LEU A 45 -7.40 -0.62 -9.41
N ALA A 46 -7.92 0.03 -8.37
CA ALA A 46 -7.09 0.63 -7.31
C ALA A 46 -6.22 -0.42 -6.62
N ILE A 47 -6.78 -1.60 -6.32
CA ILE A 47 -6.02 -2.71 -5.72
C ILE A 47 -5.00 -3.27 -6.72
N PHE A 48 -5.38 -3.47 -7.99
CA PHE A 48 -4.44 -3.90 -9.03
C PHE A 48 -3.26 -2.94 -9.17
N LEU A 49 -3.53 -1.63 -9.21
CA LEU A 49 -2.52 -0.59 -9.27
C LEU A 49 -1.69 -0.53 -7.99
N HIS A 50 -2.27 -0.78 -6.81
CA HIS A 50 -1.49 -0.89 -5.58
C HIS A 50 -0.43 -2.00 -5.68
N GLU A 51 -0.76 -3.18 -6.22
CA GLU A 51 0.23 -4.25 -6.41
C GLU A 51 1.31 -3.90 -7.44
N VAL A 52 0.92 -3.23 -8.53
CA VAL A 52 1.90 -2.68 -9.50
C VAL A 52 2.77 -1.61 -8.84
N GLY A 53 2.18 -0.81 -7.96
CA GLY A 53 2.80 0.28 -7.24
C GLY A 53 3.93 -0.20 -6.33
N HIS A 54 3.83 -1.38 -5.72
CA HIS A 54 4.95 -1.98 -4.98
C HIS A 54 6.22 -2.13 -5.84
N HIS A 55 6.05 -2.50 -7.12
CA HIS A 55 7.17 -2.58 -8.07
C HIS A 55 7.61 -1.21 -8.58
N ALA A 56 6.67 -0.30 -8.81
CA ALA A 56 6.95 1.04 -9.33
C ALA A 56 7.69 1.93 -8.32
N VAL A 57 7.27 1.88 -7.06
CA VAL A 57 7.88 2.59 -5.93
C VAL A 57 9.17 1.87 -5.49
N GLY A 58 9.18 0.54 -5.58
CA GLY A 58 10.29 -0.31 -5.22
C GLY A 58 10.20 -0.82 -3.78
N PHE A 59 10.45 -2.12 -3.60
CA PHE A 59 10.50 -2.76 -2.28
C PHE A 59 11.65 -2.22 -1.43
N GLN A 60 11.42 -2.10 -0.12
CA GLN A 60 12.43 -1.69 0.86
C GLN A 60 13.01 -0.28 0.64
N ARG A 61 12.37 0.53 -0.22
CA ARG A 61 12.75 1.93 -0.43
C ARG A 61 12.53 2.77 0.83
N TYR A 62 11.51 2.44 1.62
CA TYR A 62 11.18 3.13 2.87
C TYR A 62 11.58 2.29 4.07
N LYS A 63 12.03 2.97 5.13
CA LYS A 63 12.49 2.32 6.36
C LYS A 63 11.38 1.54 7.05
N ARG A 64 10.12 2.01 6.93
CA ARG A 64 8.97 1.42 7.60
C ARG A 64 7.97 0.89 6.58
N ARG A 65 7.42 -0.30 6.84
CA ARG A 65 6.42 -0.90 5.92
C ARG A 65 5.20 0.01 5.73
N CYS A 66 4.71 0.67 6.79
CA CYS A 66 3.56 1.57 6.68
C CYS A 66 3.83 2.81 5.79
N GLU A 67 5.08 3.30 5.72
CA GLU A 67 5.47 4.36 4.79
C GLU A 67 5.44 3.85 3.35
N GLU A 68 5.96 2.63 3.10
CA GLU A 68 5.88 2.01 1.78
C GLU A 68 4.42 1.85 1.33
N GLU A 69 3.54 1.32 2.20
CA GLU A 69 2.10 1.20 1.91
C GLU A 69 1.47 2.55 1.53
N TYR A 70 1.80 3.62 2.27
CA TYR A 70 1.30 4.96 2.00
C TYR A 70 1.70 5.45 0.61
N HIS A 71 2.99 5.40 0.30
CA HIS A 71 3.50 5.87 -0.98
C HIS A 71 3.00 5.04 -2.16
N VAL A 72 2.83 3.72 -1.96
CA VAL A 72 2.25 2.83 -2.98
C VAL A 72 0.78 3.16 -3.22
N TRP A 73 0.01 3.46 -2.18
CA TRP A 73 -1.38 3.92 -2.33
C TRP A 73 -1.49 5.27 -3.03
N LEU A 74 -0.66 6.25 -2.65
CA LEU A 74 -0.62 7.54 -3.34
C LEU A 74 -0.29 7.37 -4.82
N TRP A 75 0.70 6.53 -5.14
CA TRP A 75 1.04 6.19 -6.51
C TRP A 75 -0.12 5.56 -7.26
N ALA A 76 -0.85 4.62 -6.63
CA ALA A 76 -1.97 3.93 -7.25
C ALA A 76 -3.13 4.89 -7.56
N ILE A 77 -3.47 5.77 -6.61
CA ILE A 77 -4.52 6.78 -6.76
C ILE A 77 -4.15 7.77 -7.87
N GLU A 78 -2.92 8.26 -7.88
CA GLU A 78 -2.46 9.16 -8.93
C GLU A 78 -2.49 8.48 -10.31
N LYS A 79 -2.09 7.21 -10.36
CA LYS A 79 -2.15 6.43 -11.60
C LYS A 79 -3.59 6.22 -12.09
N MET A 80 -4.58 6.11 -11.20
CA MET A 80 -5.98 6.08 -11.62
C MET A 80 -6.37 7.39 -12.32
N ARG A 81 -6.02 8.54 -11.75
CA ARG A 81 -6.29 9.86 -12.33
C ARG A 81 -5.60 10.06 -13.67
N GLU A 82 -4.34 9.65 -13.78
CA GLU A 82 -3.60 9.66 -15.06
C GLU A 82 -4.29 8.81 -16.14
N LEU A 83 -5.00 7.75 -15.75
CA LEU A 83 -5.79 6.90 -16.65
C LEU A 83 -7.20 7.47 -16.93
N GLY A 84 -7.52 8.66 -16.42
CA GLY A 84 -8.83 9.30 -16.56
C GLY A 84 -9.92 8.68 -15.69
N ILE A 85 -9.55 7.98 -14.62
CA ILE A 85 -10.48 7.32 -13.71
C ILE A 85 -10.37 7.97 -12.34
N GLU A 86 -11.37 8.75 -11.96
CA GLU A 86 -11.41 9.36 -10.63
C GLU A 86 -11.67 8.30 -9.54
N PRO A 87 -10.90 8.32 -8.43
CA PRO A 87 -11.12 7.43 -7.31
C PRO A 87 -12.43 7.77 -6.60
N ASP A 88 -13.37 6.81 -6.60
CA ASP A 88 -14.64 6.96 -5.90
C ASP A 88 -14.50 6.84 -4.37
N GLU A 89 -15.60 7.09 -3.65
CA GLU A 89 -15.65 6.99 -2.19
C GLU A 89 -15.22 5.60 -1.67
N ARG A 90 -15.46 4.53 -2.43
CA ARG A 90 -15.09 3.17 -2.03
C ARG A 90 -13.59 2.97 -2.12
N VAL A 91 -12.93 3.56 -3.12
CA VAL A 91 -11.47 3.60 -3.24
C VAL A 91 -10.86 4.39 -2.09
N LEU A 92 -11.38 5.59 -1.81
CA LEU A 92 -10.89 6.44 -0.72
C LEU A 92 -11.04 5.76 0.65
N ARG A 93 -12.19 5.11 0.89
CA ARG A 93 -12.42 4.31 2.10
C ARG A 93 -11.47 3.11 2.17
N ARG A 94 -11.17 2.46 1.04
CA ARG A 94 -10.22 1.33 1.01
C ARG A 94 -8.81 1.77 1.35
N PHE A 95 -8.38 2.93 0.83
CA PHE A 95 -7.12 3.57 1.17
C PHE A 95 -7.02 3.86 2.67
N ASP A 96 -8.00 4.58 3.23
CA ASP A 96 -8.05 4.92 4.66
C ASP A 96 -7.97 3.66 5.55
N LEU A 97 -8.78 2.64 5.28
CA LEU A 97 -8.75 1.38 6.04
C LEU A 97 -7.41 0.65 5.96
N SER A 98 -6.79 0.63 4.77
CA SER A 98 -5.47 0.03 4.57
C SER A 98 -4.41 0.75 5.39
N MET A 99 -4.45 2.08 5.39
CA MET A 99 -3.50 2.91 6.13
C MET A 99 -3.67 2.81 7.63
N ARG A 100 -4.91 2.83 8.15
CA ARG A 100 -5.18 2.59 9.58
C ARG A 100 -4.66 1.23 10.04
N TYR A 101 -4.87 0.20 9.22
CA TYR A 101 -4.33 -1.13 9.52
C TYR A 101 -2.79 -1.13 9.54
N ALA A 102 -2.14 -0.56 8.52
CA ALA A 102 -0.68 -0.55 8.39
C ALA A 102 -0.02 0.26 9.52
N VAL A 103 -0.54 1.45 9.82
CA VAL A 103 -0.07 2.32 10.90
C VAL A 103 -0.33 1.68 12.26
N GLY A 104 -1.55 1.21 12.54
CA GLY A 104 -1.87 0.52 13.78
C GLY A 104 -0.99 -0.72 14.01
N LYS A 105 -0.67 -1.48 12.95
CA LYS A 105 0.25 -2.61 13.01
C LYS A 105 1.69 -2.18 13.30
N ALA A 106 2.14 -1.06 12.74
CA ALA A 106 3.48 -0.51 13.02
C ALA A 106 3.59 -0.06 14.49
N LEU A 107 2.59 0.66 15.00
CA LEU A 107 2.53 1.12 16.39
C LEU A 107 2.52 -0.05 17.38
N ARG A 108 1.69 -1.08 17.14
CA ARG A 108 1.68 -2.31 17.95
C ARG A 108 3.03 -3.06 17.96
N ARG A 109 3.87 -2.83 16.95
CA ARG A 109 5.23 -3.38 16.85
C ARG A 109 6.30 -2.47 17.46
N GLY A 110 5.89 -1.40 18.16
CA GLY A 110 6.80 -0.49 18.87
C GLY A 110 7.46 0.57 17.99
N VAL A 111 6.96 0.80 16.76
CA VAL A 111 7.46 1.90 15.93
C VAL A 111 7.15 3.23 16.61
N LYS A 112 8.19 4.04 16.83
CA LYS A 112 8.09 5.41 17.34
C LYS A 112 8.35 6.42 16.20
N ASN A 113 7.84 7.63 16.38
CA ASN A 113 8.06 8.79 15.51
C ASN A 113 7.67 8.53 14.05
N LEU A 114 6.37 8.31 13.82
CA LEU A 114 5.83 8.28 12.46
C LEU A 114 5.72 9.71 11.89
N PRO A 115 5.92 9.91 10.58
CA PRO A 115 5.62 11.17 9.92
C PRO A 115 4.17 11.62 10.19
N GLU A 116 3.95 12.93 10.24
CA GLU A 116 2.62 13.53 10.47
C GLU A 116 1.58 13.03 9.46
N SER A 117 1.98 12.88 8.19
CA SER A 117 1.14 12.32 7.12
C SER A 117 0.63 10.91 7.41
N LEU A 118 1.30 10.14 8.28
CA LEU A 118 0.86 8.83 8.73
C LEU A 118 0.11 8.86 10.06
N MET A 119 0.39 9.86 10.90
CA MET A 119 -0.25 10.01 12.22
C MET A 119 -1.76 10.20 12.12
N GLN A 120 -2.27 10.78 11.03
CA GLN A 120 -3.72 10.88 10.77
C GLN A 120 -4.43 9.52 10.70
N PHE A 121 -3.71 8.43 10.48
CA PHE A 121 -4.24 7.06 10.44
C PHE A 121 -4.00 6.28 11.74
N ALA A 122 -3.42 6.91 12.76
CA ALA A 122 -3.22 6.29 14.06
C ALA A 122 -4.58 5.97 14.72
N PRO A 123 -4.69 4.88 15.50
CA PRO A 123 -5.86 4.67 16.33
C PRO A 123 -6.00 5.83 17.33
N PRO A 124 -7.24 6.18 17.76
CA PRO A 124 -7.47 7.31 18.66
C PRO A 124 -6.60 7.27 19.93
N GLU A 125 -6.40 6.08 20.49
CA GLU A 125 -5.58 5.84 21.70
C GLU A 125 -4.10 6.20 21.53
N ALA A 126 -3.58 6.15 20.30
CA ALA A 126 -2.20 6.51 20.00
C ALA A 126 -2.03 7.97 19.55
N ALA A 127 -3.13 8.69 19.32
CA ALA A 127 -3.14 10.10 18.94
C ALA A 127 -3.16 11.05 20.17
N SER A 128 -3.42 10.53 21.36
CA SER A 128 -3.41 11.28 22.62
C SER A 128 -2.16 10.97 23.46
N PRO A 129 -1.23 11.92 23.67
CA PRO A 129 -0.04 11.70 24.50
C PRO A 129 -0.32 11.60 26.02
N GLU A 130 -1.57 11.71 26.48
CA GLU A 130 -1.92 11.77 27.91
C GLU A 130 -2.38 10.45 28.56
N ALA A 131 -2.59 9.36 27.82
CA ALA A 131 -3.20 8.13 28.37
C ALA A 131 -2.23 7.10 28.95
N ALA A 132 -1.03 7.51 29.41
CA ALA A 132 -0.05 6.61 30.01
C ALA A 132 0.40 7.11 31.40
N SER A 133 -0.52 7.10 32.36
CA SER A 133 -0.18 7.05 33.78
C SER A 133 -1.24 6.25 34.54
N PRO A 134 -0.97 4.99 34.93
CA PRO A 134 -1.70 4.41 36.05
C PRO A 134 -1.20 5.07 37.33
N ALA A 135 -2.13 5.68 38.07
CA ALA A 135 -1.88 6.20 39.41
C ALA A 135 -1.38 5.08 40.34
N ALA A 136 -0.51 5.48 41.26
CA ALA A 136 0.16 4.67 42.28
C ALA A 136 -0.80 3.95 43.23
#